data_AF-A0A349VPG0-F1
#
_entry.id   AF-A0A349VPG0-F1
#
_cell.length_a   1.000
_cell.length_b   1.000
_cell.length_c   1.000
_cell.angle_alpha   90.00
_cell.angle_beta   90.00
_cell.angle_gamma   90.00
#
_symmetry.space_group_name_H-M   'P 1'
#
loop_
_entity.id
_entity.type
_entity.pdbx_description
1 polymer ?
#
loop_
_entity_poly.entity_id
_entity_poly.type
_entity_poly.pdbx_seq_one_letter_code
_entity_poly.pdbx_strand_id
1 'polypeptide(L)'
;MCPAEDGKLGFFSRKKAVEADASQLKIPTHLAVIMDGNGRWAKKRMLPRSAGHRAGADNLKNLCKYCGQYGIKYVTVYAFSTENW
;
A
#
# COMPACT_ATOMS: atom_id res chain seq x y z
N MET A 1 -18.74 -3.22 -55.48
CA MET A 1 -18.83 -4.66 -55.18
C MET A 1 -17.82 -4.95 -54.07
N CYS A 2 -18.26 -4.94 -52.81
CA CYS A 2 -17.48 -5.47 -51.68
C CYS A 2 -17.61 -7.00 -51.68
N PRO A 3 -16.68 -7.71 -51.04
CA PRO A 3 -16.99 -8.08 -49.65
C PRO A 3 -15.92 -7.62 -48.67
N ALA A 4 -16.39 -7.15 -47.52
CA ALA A 4 -15.60 -6.92 -46.33
C ALA A 4 -15.01 -8.25 -45.83
N GLU A 5 -13.74 -8.22 -45.39
CA GLU A 5 -13.15 -9.35 -44.69
C GLU A 5 -13.54 -9.28 -43.22
N ASP A 6 -14.58 -10.04 -42.91
CA ASP A 6 -15.07 -10.32 -41.56
C ASP A 6 -14.18 -11.33 -40.84
N GLY A 7 -13.77 -11.01 -39.61
CA GLY A 7 -13.33 -11.99 -38.60
C GLY A 7 -11.88 -11.81 -38.15
N LYS A 8 -11.54 -11.68 -36.87
CA LYS A 8 -12.28 -11.82 -35.62
C LYS A 8 -11.68 -10.80 -34.65
N LEU A 9 -12.46 -9.78 -34.30
CA LEU A 9 -12.15 -8.96 -33.13
C LEU A 9 -12.30 -9.87 -31.91
N GLY A 10 -11.17 -10.30 -31.35
CA GLY A 10 -11.13 -11.17 -30.18
C GLY A 10 -12.05 -10.63 -29.09
N PHE A 11 -13.06 -11.43 -28.75
CA PHE A 11 -14.00 -11.16 -27.68
C PHE A 11 -13.26 -11.26 -26.34
N PHE A 12 -12.50 -10.21 -25.99
CA PHE A 12 -12.00 -10.04 -24.63
C PHE A 12 -13.20 -9.79 -23.74
N SER A 13 -13.76 -10.88 -23.23
CA SER A 13 -14.71 -10.85 -22.12
C SER A 13 -14.06 -10.05 -21.00
N ARG A 14 -14.53 -8.82 -20.79
CA ARG A 14 -14.18 -8.03 -19.62
C ARG A 14 -14.58 -8.88 -18.42
N LYS A 15 -13.60 -9.48 -17.73
CA LYS A 15 -13.84 -10.07 -16.42
C LYS A 15 -14.49 -8.97 -15.59
N LYS A 16 -15.76 -9.19 -15.23
CA LYS A 16 -16.52 -8.32 -14.34
C LYS A 16 -15.67 -8.17 -13.07
N ALA A 17 -15.35 -6.94 -12.68
CA ALA A 17 -14.65 -6.69 -11.44
C ALA A 17 -15.52 -7.31 -10.32
N VAL A 18 -14.95 -8.27 -9.60
CA VAL A 18 -15.62 -8.83 -8.42
C VAL A 18 -15.61 -7.71 -7.39
N GLU A 19 -16.77 -7.11 -7.13
CA GLU A 19 -16.96 -6.26 -5.96
C GLU A 19 -16.73 -7.14 -4.74
N ALA A 20 -15.61 -6.91 -4.05
CA ALA A 20 -15.33 -7.59 -2.81
C ALA A 20 -16.37 -7.16 -1.79
N ASP A 21 -17.21 -8.10 -1.36
CA ASP A 21 -18.14 -7.88 -0.26
C ASP A 21 -17.35 -7.55 1.00
N ALA A 22 -17.44 -6.28 1.43
CA ALA A 22 -16.76 -5.78 2.62
C ALA A 22 -17.15 -6.55 3.90
N SER A 23 -18.30 -7.25 3.89
CA SER A 23 -18.74 -8.09 5.00
C SER A 23 -17.85 -9.32 5.23
N GLN A 24 -17.04 -9.72 4.24
CA GLN A 24 -16.14 -10.87 4.32
C GLN A 24 -14.68 -10.49 4.64
N LEU A 25 -14.37 -9.20 4.83
CA LEU A 25 -13.02 -8.76 5.14
C LEU A 25 -12.67 -9.11 6.59
N LYS A 26 -11.83 -10.14 6.77
CA LYS A 26 -11.27 -10.50 8.08
C LYS A 26 -10.21 -9.47 8.49
N ILE A 27 -10.54 -8.63 9.46
CA ILE A 27 -9.61 -7.67 10.03
C ILE A 27 -8.60 -8.41 10.92
N PRO A 28 -7.27 -8.19 10.75
CA PRO A 28 -6.28 -8.80 11.62
C PRO A 28 -6.28 -8.16 13.01
N THR A 29 -6.05 -8.97 14.04
CA THR A 29 -5.88 -8.48 15.42
C THR A 29 -4.56 -7.74 15.60
N HIS A 30 -3.51 -8.10 14.83
CA HIS A 30 -2.15 -7.57 14.96
C HIS A 30 -1.53 -7.32 13.58
N LEU A 31 -1.00 -6.12 13.38
CA LEU A 31 -0.22 -5.72 12.21
C LEU A 31 1.23 -5.45 12.60
N ALA A 32 2.19 -6.10 11.94
CA ALA A 32 3.61 -5.75 12.05
C ALA A 32 4.08 -5.10 10.74
N VAL A 33 4.81 -3.99 10.83
CA VAL A 33 5.28 -3.22 9.67
C VAL A 33 6.75 -2.83 9.79
N ILE A 34 7.47 -2.95 8.67
CA ILE A 34 8.82 -2.40 8.51
C ILE A 34 8.71 -1.10 7.72
N MET A 35 9.08 0.03 8.33
CA MET A 35 8.97 1.35 7.71
C MET A 35 10.18 1.69 6.85
N ASP A 36 10.35 0.96 5.76
CA ASP A 36 11.43 1.18 4.80
C ASP A 36 11.10 2.33 3.84
N GLY A 37 12.13 2.90 3.21
CA GLY A 37 12.00 3.83 2.10
C GLY A 37 12.22 5.30 2.48
N ASN A 38 12.27 5.64 3.77
CA ASN A 38 12.41 7.02 4.26
C ASN A 38 13.61 7.76 3.63
N GLY A 39 14.79 7.12 3.59
CA GLY A 39 15.98 7.70 2.97
C GLY A 39 15.87 7.86 1.44
N ARG A 40 15.28 6.87 0.75
CA ARG A 40 15.04 6.95 -0.71
C ARG A 40 14.01 8.04 -1.05
N TRP A 41 12.99 8.19 -0.21
CA TRP A 41 11.98 9.23 -0.35
C TRP A 41 12.58 10.64 -0.23
N ALA A 42 13.48 10.85 0.73
CA ALA A 42 14.19 12.12 0.90
C ALA A 42 15.14 12.39 -0.27
N LYS A 43 15.93 11.38 -0.69
CA LYS A 43 16.86 11.49 -1.82
C LYS A 43 16.15 11.89 -3.13
N LYS A 44 14.99 11.29 -3.43
CA LYS A 44 14.18 11.64 -4.61
C LYS A 44 13.69 13.10 -4.62
N ARG A 45 13.70 13.77 -3.47
CA ARG A 45 13.25 15.16 -3.30
C ARG A 45 14.40 16.13 -3.04
N MET A 46 15.65 15.67 -3.15
CA MET A 46 16.84 16.47 -2.81
C MET A 46 16.79 17.02 -1.37
N LEU A 47 16.23 16.24 -0.45
CA LEU A 47 16.11 16.58 0.98
C LEU A 47 17.10 15.79 1.84
N PRO A 48 17.49 16.33 3.01
CA PRO A 48 18.25 15.58 4.02
C PRO A 48 17.50 14.32 4.49
N ARG A 49 18.26 13.28 4.86
CA ARG A 49 17.70 11.99 5.33
C ARG A 49 16.76 12.15 6.54
N SER A 50 17.06 13.10 7.44
CA SER A 50 16.22 13.46 8.59
C SER A 50 14.81 13.90 8.20
N ALA A 51 14.64 14.58 7.05
CA ALA A 51 13.32 14.94 6.53
C ALA A 51 12.52 13.69 6.14
N GLY A 52 13.19 12.67 5.59
CA GLY A 52 12.58 11.37 5.32
C GLY A 52 12.16 10.63 6.58
N HIS A 53 12.97 10.67 7.64
CA HIS A 53 12.60 10.10 8.94
C HIS A 53 11.37 10.80 9.54
N ARG A 54 11.29 12.13 9.45
CA ARG A 54 10.13 12.90 9.88
C ARG A 54 8.87 12.52 9.10
N ALA A 55 8.96 12.45 7.78
CA ALA A 55 7.86 12.01 6.92
C ALA A 55 7.40 10.57 7.26
N GLY A 56 8.34 9.67 7.55
CA GLY A 56 8.05 8.32 8.02
C GLY A 56 7.29 8.30 9.35
N ALA A 57 7.68 9.14 10.31
CA ALA A 57 7.00 9.28 11.60
C ALA A 57 5.57 9.83 11.45
N ASP A 58 5.38 10.83 10.59
CA ASP A 58 4.05 11.36 10.28
C ASP A 58 3.15 10.30 9.63
N ASN A 59 3.71 9.48 8.74
CA ASN A 59 2.99 8.37 8.12
C ASN A 59 2.62 7.27 9.13
N LEU A 60 3.51 6.96 10.08
CA LEU A 60 3.20 6.03 11.17
C LEU A 60 2.03 6.52 12.01
N LYS A 61 1.98 7.82 12.34
CA LYS A 61 0.85 8.41 13.06
C LYS A 61 -0.47 8.19 12.33
N ASN A 62 -0.48 8.33 11.00
CA ASN A 62 -1.66 8.06 10.18
C ASN A 62 -2.01 6.56 10.16
N LEU A 63 -1.02 5.68 10.03
CA LEU A 63 -1.22 4.23 10.10
C LEU A 63 -1.89 3.82 11.41
N CYS A 64 -1.41 4.32 12.56
CA CYS A 64 -2.01 4.02 13.86
C CYS A 64 -3.47 4.50 13.96
N LYS A 65 -3.78 5.67 13.42
CA LYS A 65 -5.17 6.18 13.36
C LYS A 65 -6.06 5.25 12.54
N TYR A 66 -5.61 4.83 11.36
CA TYR A 66 -6.35 3.89 10.53
C TYR A 66 -6.53 2.54 11.22
N CYS A 67 -5.48 2.00 11.84
CA CYS A 67 -5.56 0.76 12.60
C CYS A 67 -6.64 0.84 13.68
N GLY A 68 -6.71 1.95 14.41
CA GLY A 68 -7.77 2.21 15.39
C GLY A 68 -9.17 2.28 14.77
N GLN A 69 -9.33 2.95 13.63
CA GLN A 69 -10.61 3.03 12.91
C GLN A 69 -11.11 1.66 12.42
N TYR A 70 -10.20 0.80 11.95
CA TYR A 70 -10.53 -0.53 11.45
C TYR A 70 -10.59 -1.61 12.54
N GLY A 71 -10.27 -1.28 13.79
CA GLY A 71 -10.33 -2.24 14.90
C GLY A 71 -9.12 -3.17 15.02
N ILE A 72 -7.99 -2.82 14.41
CA ILE A 72 -6.72 -3.53 14.59
C ILE A 72 -6.20 -3.20 16.00
N LYS A 73 -6.05 -4.21 16.85
CA LYS A 73 -5.76 -4.02 18.29
C LYS A 73 -4.28 -3.76 18.56
N TYR A 74 -3.39 -4.33 17.76
CA TYR A 74 -1.94 -4.25 17.97
C TYR A 74 -1.23 -3.81 16.70
N VAL A 75 -0.27 -2.90 16.85
CA VAL A 75 0.63 -2.47 15.78
C VAL A 75 2.07 -2.58 16.28
N THR A 76 2.89 -3.37 15.59
CA THR A 76 4.33 -3.47 15.83
C THR A 76 5.08 -2.82 14.69
N VAL A 77 6.09 -2.03 15.02
CA VAL A 77 6.83 -1.25 14.04
C VAL A 77 8.32 -1.55 14.21
N TYR A 78 8.99 -1.86 13.11
CA TYR A 78 10.44 -1.94 13.09
C TYR A 78 11.03 -0.54 12.94
N ALA A 79 11.19 0.15 14.07
CA ALA A 79 11.66 1.53 14.10
C ALA A 79 13.19 1.64 13.98
N PHE A 80 13.93 0.69 14.57
CA PHE A 80 15.39 0.64 14.55
C PHE A 80 15.86 -0.80 14.83
N SER A 81 16.97 -1.22 14.22
CA SER A 81 17.58 -2.54 14.43
C SER A 81 18.94 -2.49 15.12
N THR A 82 19.41 -3.65 15.54
CA THR A 82 20.77 -3.86 16.07
C THR A 82 21.87 -3.60 15.05
N GLU A 83 21.54 -3.58 13.76
CA GLU A 83 22.46 -3.35 12.64
C GLU A 83 22.37 -1.91 12.09
N ASN A 84 21.55 -1.04 12.68
CA ASN A 84 21.35 0.34 12.21
C ASN A 84 22.35 1.37 12.77
N TRP A 85 23.45 0.94 13.38
CA TRP A 85 24.53 1.80 13.88
C TRP A 85 25.37 2.43 12.76
#